data_AF-A0A0Q8PDX9-F1
#
_entry.id   AF-A0A0Q8PDX9-F1
#
_cell.length_a   1.000
_cell.length_b   1.000
_cell.length_c   1.000
_cell.angle_alpha   90.00
_cell.angle_beta   90.00
_cell.angle_gamma   90.00
#
_symmetry.space_group_name_H-M   'P 1'
#
loop_
_entity.id
_entity.type
_entity.pdbx_description
1 polymer ?
#
loop_
_entity_poly.entity_id
_entity_poly.type
_entity_poly.pdbx_seq_one_letter_code
_entity_poly.pdbx_strand_id
1 'polypeptide(L)'
;MNFRKLFASVAILSATGSALAQQSNYPFVEFSGFQSSKTRAEVMEELKASKASGDYVVGSSEYVAPDLHFKSTKSRAEVLAELEQAKADGTYARQDFDTQYPGSPSYASASERLASSGE
;
A
#
# COMPACT_ATOMS: atom_id res chain seq x y z
N MET A 1 19.54 47.37 10.58
CA MET A 1 19.94 45.95 10.64
C MET A 1 20.20 45.47 9.22
N ASN A 2 21.38 44.89 8.96
CA ASN A 2 21.98 44.83 7.61
C ASN A 2 21.41 43.69 6.75
N PHE A 3 20.66 44.04 5.70
CA PHE A 3 20.15 43.14 4.64
C PHE A 3 21.25 42.25 4.00
N ARG A 4 22.51 42.66 4.10
CA ARG A 4 23.68 41.87 3.66
C ARG A 4 23.91 40.59 4.50
N LYS A 5 23.44 40.53 5.75
CA LYS A 5 23.52 39.33 6.59
C LYS A 5 22.42 38.30 6.29
N LEU A 6 21.34 38.73 5.63
CA LEU A 6 20.21 37.86 5.26
C LEU A 6 20.56 36.96 4.05
N PHE A 7 21.37 37.45 3.11
CA PHE A 7 21.81 36.64 1.97
C PHE A 7 22.83 35.57 2.35
N ALA A 8 23.70 35.86 3.32
CA ALA A 8 24.74 34.91 3.75
C ALA A 8 24.16 33.66 4.44
N SER A 9 22.97 33.74 5.05
CA SER A 9 22.33 32.62 5.74
C SER A 9 21.55 31.66 4.82
N VAL A 10 21.26 32.04 3.57
CA VAL A 10 20.50 31.19 2.63
C VAL A 10 21.41 30.22 1.87
N ALA A 11 22.72 30.47 1.82
CA ALA A 11 23.66 29.64 1.06
C ALA A 11 24.03 28.29 1.70
N ILE A 12 23.70 28.07 2.99
CA ILE A 12 24.19 26.89 3.76
C ILE A 12 23.10 25.81 3.94
N LEU A 13 21.84 26.07 3.55
CA LEU A 13 20.76 25.09 3.66
C LEU A 13 20.40 24.40 2.34
N SER A 14 21.38 24.18 1.46
CA SER A 14 21.27 23.24 0.33
C SER A 14 21.79 21.84 0.72
N ALA A 15 21.62 21.49 2.00
CA ALA A 15 21.93 20.18 2.54
C ALA A 15 21.04 19.12 1.86
N THR A 16 21.62 18.50 0.83
CA THR A 16 21.49 17.10 0.43
C THR A 16 20.33 16.37 1.11
N GLY A 17 19.12 16.50 0.54
CA GLY A 17 17.90 15.96 1.11
C GLY A 17 17.08 15.16 0.10
N SER A 18 17.71 14.32 -0.72
CA SER A 18 16.99 13.39 -1.61
C SER A 18 17.78 12.10 -1.83
N ALA A 19 17.89 11.26 -0.81
CA ALA A 19 18.14 9.84 -0.99
C ALA A 19 17.23 9.10 -0.02
N LEU A 20 16.74 7.92 -0.42
CA LEU A 20 15.75 7.04 0.22
C LEU A 20 14.30 7.13 -0.32
N ALA A 21 14.14 7.31 -1.64
CA ALA A 21 13.11 6.52 -2.32
C ALA A 21 13.76 5.21 -2.76
N GLN A 22 14.08 4.35 -1.79
CA GLN A 22 14.52 3.00 -2.09
C GLN A 22 13.27 2.24 -2.54
N GLN A 23 12.92 2.39 -3.82
CA GLN A 23 11.88 1.62 -4.47
C GLN A 23 12.21 0.16 -4.19
N SER A 24 11.39 -0.47 -3.35
CA SER A 24 11.47 -1.89 -3.08
C SER A 24 11.06 -2.60 -4.36
N ASN A 25 12.01 -2.70 -5.29
CA ASN A 25 11.85 -3.51 -6.48
C ASN A 25 11.91 -4.96 -6.01
N TYR A 26 10.77 -5.52 -5.63
CA TYR A 26 10.64 -6.95 -5.46
C TYR A 26 10.62 -7.54 -6.86
N PRO A 27 11.71 -8.14 -7.34
CA PRO A 27 11.70 -8.72 -8.67
C PRO A 27 10.65 -9.83 -8.69
N PHE A 28 9.87 -9.88 -9.76
CA PHE A 28 9.07 -11.06 -10.05
C PHE A 28 10.04 -12.23 -10.23
N VAL A 29 9.97 -13.22 -9.33
CA VAL A 29 10.72 -14.46 -9.44
C VAL A 29 9.77 -15.50 -10.03
N GLU A 30 10.13 -16.02 -11.19
CA GLU A 30 9.40 -17.11 -11.82
C GLU A 30 9.77 -18.45 -11.14
N PHE A 31 8.77 -19.20 -10.66
CA PHE A 31 8.95 -20.50 -9.99
C PHE A 31 8.56 -21.70 -10.87
N SER A 32 8.65 -21.57 -12.19
CA SER A 32 8.18 -22.57 -13.17
C SER A 32 8.94 -23.90 -13.14
N GLY A 33 10.11 -23.96 -12.49
CA GLY A 33 10.94 -25.16 -12.37
C GLY A 33 10.80 -25.94 -11.07
N PHE A 34 9.89 -25.58 -10.17
CA PHE A 34 9.77 -26.27 -8.88
C PHE A 34 9.29 -27.72 -9.08
N GLN A 35 10.12 -28.67 -8.66
CA GLN A 35 9.77 -30.10 -8.60
C GLN A 35 9.72 -30.53 -7.14
N SER A 36 8.57 -31.04 -6.69
CA SER A 36 8.43 -31.60 -5.35
C SER A 36 9.26 -32.88 -5.21
N SER A 37 9.99 -33.03 -4.11
CA SER A 37 10.67 -34.28 -3.75
C SER A 37 9.73 -35.30 -3.11
N LYS A 38 8.54 -34.88 -2.65
CA LYS A 38 7.54 -35.75 -2.02
C LYS A 38 6.37 -36.01 -2.96
N THR A 39 5.86 -37.22 -2.92
CA THR A 39 4.60 -37.60 -3.55
C THR A 39 3.41 -36.97 -2.81
N ARG A 40 2.28 -36.86 -3.50
CA ARG A 40 1.04 -36.36 -2.89
C ARG A 40 0.60 -37.18 -1.67
N ALA A 41 0.83 -38.49 -1.70
CA ALA A 41 0.45 -39.39 -0.60
C ALA A 41 1.25 -39.08 0.67
N GLU A 42 2.56 -38.93 0.54
CA GLU A 42 3.46 -38.61 1.67
C GLU A 42 3.13 -37.24 2.28
N VAL A 43 2.84 -36.23 1.44
CA VAL A 43 2.43 -34.89 1.92
C VAL A 43 1.13 -34.96 2.73
N MET A 44 0.17 -35.79 2.31
CA MET A 44 -1.10 -35.94 3.03
C MET A 44 -0.93 -36.63 4.37
N GLU A 45 -0.02 -37.61 4.44
CA GLU A 45 0.29 -38.33 5.68
C GLU A 45 1.01 -37.41 6.69
N GLU A 46 2.01 -36.66 6.24
CA GLU A 46 2.72 -35.67 7.04
C GLU A 46 1.76 -34.59 7.56
N LEU A 47 0.89 -34.06 6.70
CA LEU A 47 -0.13 -33.09 7.10
C LEU A 47 -1.05 -33.65 8.21
N LYS A 48 -1.45 -34.92 8.10
CA LYS A 48 -2.27 -35.59 9.11
C LYS A 48 -1.51 -35.75 10.43
N ALA A 49 -0.23 -36.13 10.36
CA ALA A 49 0.63 -36.26 11.52
C ALA A 49 0.84 -34.91 12.23
N SER A 50 1.19 -33.84 11.51
CA SER A 50 1.35 -32.49 12.07
C SER A 50 0.06 -31.94 12.69
N LYS A 51 -1.10 -32.27 12.11
CA LYS A 51 -2.40 -31.94 12.71
C LYS A 51 -2.65 -32.66 14.02
N ALA A 52 -2.21 -33.92 14.13
CA ALA A 52 -2.38 -34.73 15.33
C ALA A 52 -1.38 -34.36 16.44
N SER A 53 -0.15 -33.98 16.10
CA SER A 53 0.86 -33.52 17.06
C SER A 53 0.62 -32.07 17.53
N GLY A 54 -0.23 -31.32 16.83
CA GLY A 54 -0.50 -29.91 17.14
C GLY A 54 0.53 -28.93 16.54
N ASP A 55 1.49 -29.43 15.77
CA ASP A 55 2.50 -28.61 15.07
C ASP A 55 1.92 -27.86 13.86
N TYR A 56 0.77 -28.30 13.35
CA TYR A 56 0.11 -27.66 12.22
C TYR A 56 -0.69 -26.43 12.67
N VAL A 57 -0.13 -25.25 12.45
CA VAL A 57 -0.81 -23.97 12.65
C VAL A 57 -1.55 -23.57 11.37
N VAL A 58 -2.86 -23.80 11.33
CA VAL A 58 -3.73 -23.29 10.26
C VAL A 58 -3.70 -21.77 10.28
N GLY A 59 -3.28 -21.16 9.17
CA GLY A 59 -3.36 -19.71 9.03
C GLY A 59 -2.37 -18.95 9.92
N SER A 60 -1.18 -19.52 10.17
CA SER A 60 -0.03 -18.71 10.57
C SER A 60 0.31 -17.79 9.40
N SER A 61 -0.47 -16.72 9.26
CA SER A 61 -0.18 -15.68 8.32
C SER A 61 1.10 -15.02 8.82
N GLU A 62 2.18 -15.09 8.04
CA GLU A 62 3.32 -14.18 8.16
C GLU A 62 2.86 -12.71 8.14
N TYR A 63 1.62 -12.48 7.69
CA TYR A 63 0.86 -11.27 7.95
C TYR A 63 0.54 -11.13 9.45
N VAL A 64 1.37 -10.35 10.14
CA VAL A 64 0.96 -9.67 11.36
C VAL A 64 -0.14 -8.69 10.93
N ALA A 65 -1.39 -8.98 11.27
CA ALA A 65 -2.45 -7.99 11.07
C ALA A 65 -2.01 -6.69 11.75
N PRO A 66 -2.02 -5.54 11.05
CA PRO A 66 -1.69 -4.28 11.68
C PRO A 66 -2.59 -4.10 12.89
N ASP A 67 -2.01 -3.57 13.97
CA ASP A 67 -2.69 -3.40 15.25
C ASP A 67 -4.13 -2.87 15.05
N LEU A 68 -5.12 -3.75 15.28
CA LEU A 68 -6.54 -3.45 15.04
C LEU A 68 -7.10 -2.44 16.05
N HIS A 69 -6.29 -1.96 16.99
CA HIS A 69 -6.63 -0.87 17.91
C HIS A 69 -6.58 0.53 17.27
N PHE A 70 -6.63 0.64 15.93
CA PHE A 70 -6.82 1.94 15.30
C PHE A 70 -8.16 2.56 15.73
N LYS A 71 -8.09 3.59 16.56
CA LYS A 71 -9.22 4.46 16.86
C LYS A 71 -9.08 5.72 16.02
N SER A 72 -10.05 5.95 15.13
CA SER A 72 -10.14 7.22 14.42
C SER A 72 -10.25 8.36 15.42
N THR A 73 -9.48 9.43 15.21
CA THR A 73 -9.57 10.66 16.00
C THR A 73 -10.69 11.59 15.53
N LYS A 74 -11.25 11.34 14.34
CA LYS A 74 -12.32 12.16 13.72
C LYS A 74 -13.58 11.35 13.52
N SER A 75 -14.72 12.02 13.71
CA SER A 75 -16.03 11.54 13.30
C SER A 75 -16.18 11.57 11.78
N ARG A 76 -17.14 10.79 11.27
CA ARG A 76 -17.46 10.77 9.84
C ARG A 76 -17.86 12.16 9.31
N ALA A 77 -18.56 12.96 10.11
CA ALA A 77 -19.00 14.29 9.72
C ALA A 77 -17.81 15.24 9.49
N GLU A 78 -16.82 15.20 10.39
CA GLU A 78 -15.60 16.00 10.27
C GLU A 78 -14.78 15.61 9.03
N VAL A 79 -14.66 14.32 8.74
CA VAL A 79 -13.96 13.84 7.54
C VAL A 79 -14.65 14.33 6.26
N LEU A 80 -15.98 14.37 6.22
CA LEU A 80 -16.72 14.86 5.07
C LEU A 80 -16.53 16.38 4.88
N ALA A 81 -16.57 17.15 5.96
CA ALA A 81 -16.34 18.59 5.91
C ALA A 81 -14.92 18.93 5.39
N GLU A 82 -13.90 18.21 5.88
CA GLU A 82 -12.53 18.38 5.39
C GLU A 82 -12.37 17.99 3.92
N LEU A 83 -13.07 16.93 3.48
CA LEU A 83 -13.08 16.53 2.08
C LEU A 83 -13.70 17.60 1.18
N GLU A 84 -14.80 18.23 1.61
CA GLU A 84 -15.43 19.34 0.87
C GLU A 84 -14.51 20.56 0.83
N GLN A 85 -13.87 20.90 1.94
CA GLN A 85 -12.89 21.98 2.00
C GLN A 85 -11.72 21.72 1.06
N ALA A 86 -11.13 20.52 1.08
CA ALA A 86 -10.01 20.14 0.21
C ALA A 86 -10.37 20.20 -1.28
N LYS A 87 -11.62 19.89 -1.62
CA LYS A 87 -12.13 20.03 -3.00
C LYS A 87 -12.29 21.50 -3.38
N ALA A 88 -12.73 22.35 -2.46
CA ALA A 88 -12.97 23.76 -2.70
C ALA A 88 -11.67 24.57 -2.82
N ASP A 89 -10.66 24.25 -2.00
CA ASP A 89 -9.36 24.92 -2.02
C ASP A 89 -8.36 24.31 -3.02
N GLY A 90 -8.76 23.25 -3.71
CA GLY A 90 -7.97 22.57 -4.73
C GLY A 90 -6.81 21.72 -4.17
N THR A 91 -6.74 21.52 -2.86
CA THR A 91 -5.73 20.66 -2.23
C THR A 91 -6.06 19.17 -2.30
N TYR A 92 -7.29 18.83 -2.70
CA TYR A 92 -7.72 17.46 -2.97
C TYR A 92 -7.00 16.88 -4.20
N ALA A 93 -5.92 16.16 -3.97
CA ALA A 93 -5.27 15.35 -4.99
C ALA A 93 -5.96 13.99 -5.09
N ARG A 94 -6.79 13.80 -6.12
CA ARG A 94 -7.25 12.47 -6.50
C ARG A 94 -6.03 11.71 -7.02
N GLN A 95 -5.61 10.66 -6.31
CA GLN A 95 -4.58 9.77 -6.85
C GLN A 95 -5.20 8.99 -8.02
N ASP A 96 -4.67 9.24 -9.21
CA ASP A 96 -4.96 8.42 -10.38
C ASP A 96 -4.23 7.09 -10.24
N PHE A 97 -4.92 6.11 -9.65
CA PHE A 97 -4.40 4.77 -9.39
C PHE A 97 -4.00 3.99 -10.65
N ASP A 98 -4.36 4.49 -11.83
CA ASP A 98 -4.12 3.85 -13.12
C ASP A 98 -2.61 3.68 -13.43
N THR A 99 -1.76 4.49 -12.80
CA THR A 99 -0.30 4.47 -13.07
C THR A 99 0.52 3.73 -12.02
N GLN A 100 -0.06 3.40 -10.86
CA GLN A 100 0.71 2.90 -9.71
C GLN A 100 0.82 1.37 -9.65
N TYR A 101 -0.02 0.64 -10.39
CA TYR A 101 0.03 -0.81 -10.52
C TYR A 101 -0.04 -1.25 -11.99
N PRO A 102 1.10 -1.47 -12.67
CA PRO A 102 1.11 -1.98 -14.03
C PRO A 102 0.42 -3.35 -14.08
N GLY A 103 -0.68 -3.45 -14.83
CA GLY A 103 -1.46 -4.68 -15.00
C GLY A 103 -2.79 -4.75 -14.24
N SER A 104 -3.18 -3.70 -13.51
CA SER A 104 -4.55 -3.62 -12.99
C SER A 104 -5.53 -3.44 -14.15
N PRO A 105 -6.60 -4.24 -14.28
CA PRO A 105 -7.63 -3.95 -15.27
C PRO A 105 -8.16 -2.54 -14.99
N SER A 106 -8.20 -1.68 -16.02
CA SER A 106 -8.81 -0.36 -15.89
C SER A 106 -10.29 -0.57 -15.56
N TYR A 107 -10.61 -0.52 -14.28
CA TYR A 107 -12.00 -0.47 -13.85
C TYR A 107 -12.46 0.94 -14.17
N ALA A 108 -13.45 1.05 -15.07
CA ALA A 108 -14.17 2.30 -15.25
C ALA A 108 -14.52 2.84 -13.85
N SER A 109 -14.02 4.03 -13.58
CA SER A 109 -14.24 4.71 -12.31
C SER A 109 -15.74 4.78 -12.03
N ALA A 110 -16.13 4.81 -10.76
CA ALA A 110 -17.55 4.92 -10.40
C ALA A 110 -18.23 6.12 -11.10
N SER A 111 -17.48 7.18 -11.39
CA SER A 111 -17.89 8.32 -12.21
C SER A 111 -18.17 7.97 -13.68
N GLU A 112 -17.33 7.15 -14.32
CA GLU A 112 -17.54 6.73 -15.71
C GLU A 112 -18.73 5.76 -15.84
N ARG A 113 -18.93 4.89 -14.85
CA ARG A 113 -20.09 3.98 -14.80
C ARG A 113 -21.39 4.74 -14.57
N LEU A 114 -21.36 5.79 -13.76
CA LEU A 114 -22.52 6.66 -13.52
C LEU A 114 -22.84 7.53 -14.74
N ALA A 115 -21.81 7.98 -15.46
CA ALA A 115 -21.98 8.70 -16.73
C ALA A 115 -22.49 7.79 -17.86
N SER A 116 -22.10 6.50 -17.87
CA SER A 116 -22.59 5.52 -18.86
C SER A 116 -23.94 4.90 -18.50
N SER A 117 -24.44 5.08 -17.28
CA SER A 117 -25.75 4.57 -16.84
C SER A 117 -26.88 5.59 -16.98
N GLY A 118 -26.59 6.75 -17.57
CA GLY A 118 -27.59 7.79 -17.87
C GLY A 118 -28.07 7.69 -19.32
N GLU A 119 -28.85 6.66 -19.62
CA GLU A 119 -29.88 6.68 -20.68
C GLU A 119 -31.27 6.67 -20.02
#